data_AF-A0A453K7Z3-F1
#
_entry.id   AF-A0A453K7Z3-F1
#
_cell.length_a   1.000
_cell.length_b   1.000
_cell.length_c   1.000
_cell.angle_alpha   90.00
_cell.angle_beta   90.00
_cell.angle_gamma   90.00
#
_symmetry.space_group_name_H-M   'P 1'
#
loop_
_entity.id
_entity.type
_entity.pdbx_description
1 polymer ?
#
loop_
_entity_poly.entity_id
_entity_poly.type
_entity_poly.pdbx_seq_one_letter_code
_entity_poly.pdbx_strand_id
1 'polypeptide(L)'
;MVSAEYSIDLKLSELLKQARPSATSLRAAGEATDAVGELIKSVPPQQAAAEAASGFVRDLGLAAEKLAFSFRPPEVVRLAGSHAAGAVTRPDVAADLLVRLPKECFHEKDFLNHRYHAKRCLYLCVIEKSLRSSPLIRKVSWSTFQDEARKPVLHVYP
;
A
#
# COMPACT_ATOMS: atom_id res chain seq x y z
N MET A 1 28.56 12.84 35.46
CA MET A 1 28.12 12.56 34.07
C MET A 1 27.70 11.11 33.87
N VAL A 2 28.47 10.13 34.35
CA VAL A 2 28.18 8.68 34.25
C VAL A 2 26.77 8.28 34.74
N SER A 3 26.30 8.79 35.89
CA SER A 3 24.97 8.42 36.43
C SER A 3 23.77 8.81 35.54
N ALA A 4 23.89 9.83 34.69
CA ALA A 4 22.80 10.28 33.83
C ALA A 4 22.69 9.40 32.56
N GLU A 5 23.81 8.96 31.99
CA GLU A 5 23.84 8.02 30.85
C GLU A 5 23.24 6.67 31.23
N TYR A 6 23.63 6.09 32.38
CA TYR A 6 23.04 4.85 32.89
C TYR A 6 21.52 4.96 33.12
N SER A 7 21.02 6.16 33.46
CA SER A 7 19.59 6.41 33.62
C SER A 7 18.84 6.42 32.29
N ILE A 8 19.47 6.90 31.22
CA ILE A 8 18.89 6.94 29.86
C ILE A 8 18.82 5.54 29.27
N ASP A 9 19.90 4.76 29.38
CA ASP A 9 19.97 3.40 28.84
C ASP A 9 18.92 2.49 29.48
N LEU A 10 18.75 2.59 30.81
CA LEU A 10 17.71 1.85 31.52
C LEU A 10 16.31 2.23 31.01
N LYS A 11 16.00 3.53 30.92
CA LYS A 11 14.70 4.03 30.44
C LYS A 11 14.41 3.60 29.01
N LEU A 12 15.42 3.68 28.13
CA LEU A 12 15.30 3.25 26.74
C LEU A 12 15.05 1.74 26.65
N SER A 13 15.77 0.94 27.43
CA SER A 13 15.60 -0.51 27.43
C SER A 13 14.19 -0.93 27.87
N GLU A 14 13.64 -0.27 28.90
CA GLU A 14 12.27 -0.52 29.37
C GLU A 14 11.23 -0.07 28.34
N LEU A 15 11.43 1.08 27.70
CA LEU A 15 10.57 1.56 26.63
C LEU A 15 10.56 0.57 25.44
N LEU A 16 11.72 0.06 25.03
CA LEU A 16 11.82 -0.91 23.94
C LEU A 16 11.11 -2.23 24.28
N LYS A 17 11.20 -2.71 25.52
CA LYS A 17 10.44 -3.90 25.98
C LYS A 17 8.94 -3.68 25.85
N GLN A 18 8.47 -2.48 26.19
CA GLN A 18 7.05 -2.11 26.10
C GLN A 18 6.58 -1.93 24.65
N ALA A 19 7.42 -1.34 23.80
CA ALA A 19 7.09 -1.05 22.40
C ALA A 19 7.22 -2.27 21.48
N ARG A 20 8.08 -3.26 21.81
CA ARG A 20 8.35 -4.41 20.95
C ARG A 20 7.11 -5.27 20.75
N PRO A 21 6.66 -5.55 19.51
CA PRO A 21 5.57 -6.49 19.25
C PRO A 21 5.92 -7.92 19.65
N SER A 22 4.91 -8.76 19.87
CA SER A 22 5.15 -10.18 20.14
C SER A 22 5.61 -10.91 18.88
N ALA A 23 6.35 -12.01 19.03
CA ALA A 23 6.74 -12.86 17.90
C ALA A 23 5.51 -13.35 17.12
N THR A 24 4.43 -13.68 17.82
CA THR A 24 3.16 -14.11 17.21
C THR A 24 2.54 -13.00 16.36
N SER A 25 2.51 -11.74 16.84
CA SER A 25 1.94 -10.63 16.05
C SER A 25 2.79 -10.31 14.81
N LEU A 26 4.11 -10.40 14.91
CA LEU A 26 5.02 -10.20 13.77
C LEU A 26 4.82 -11.30 12.73
N ARG A 27 4.72 -12.55 13.17
CA ARG A 27 4.46 -13.70 12.29
C ARG A 27 3.12 -13.56 11.58
N ALA A 28 2.05 -13.21 12.31
CA ALA A 28 0.73 -13.01 11.74
C ALA A 28 0.72 -11.87 10.70
N ALA A 29 1.42 -10.76 10.97
CA ALA A 29 1.56 -9.66 10.01
C ALA A 29 2.33 -10.08 8.74
N GLY A 30 3.38 -10.89 8.89
CA GLY A 30 4.11 -11.48 7.76
C GLY A 30 3.24 -12.38 6.90
N GLU A 31 2.57 -13.37 7.52
CA GLU A 31 1.67 -14.31 6.83
C GLU A 31 0.51 -13.59 6.12
N ALA A 32 -0.07 -12.58 6.78
CA ALA A 32 -1.10 -11.72 6.21
C ALA A 32 -0.57 -10.92 5.00
N THR A 33 0.66 -10.42 5.09
CA THR A 33 1.30 -9.67 4.00
C THR A 33 1.56 -10.56 2.79
N ASP A 34 2.04 -11.79 3.01
CA ASP A 34 2.26 -12.76 1.95
C ASP A 34 0.94 -13.13 1.26
N ALA A 35 -0.11 -13.42 2.04
CA ALA A 35 -1.43 -13.74 1.50
C ALA A 35 -2.02 -12.60 0.65
N VAL A 36 -1.96 -11.36 1.14
CA VAL A 36 -2.39 -10.17 0.38
C VAL A 36 -1.52 -10.00 -0.87
N GLY A 37 -0.20 -10.21 -0.75
CA GLY A 37 0.72 -10.12 -1.87
C GLY A 37 0.38 -11.09 -3.00
N GLU A 38 0.05 -12.34 -2.68
CA GLU A 38 -0.38 -13.36 -3.66
C GLU A 38 -1.74 -13.03 -4.29
N LEU A 39 -2.69 -12.50 -3.53
CA LEU A 39 -3.95 -11.99 -4.09
C LEU A 39 -3.72 -10.88 -5.11
N ILE A 40 -2.81 -9.94 -4.84
CA ILE A 40 -2.48 -8.85 -5.77
C ILE A 40 -1.80 -9.40 -7.03
N LYS A 41 -0.88 -10.37 -6.89
CA LYS A 41 -0.18 -10.97 -8.04
C LYS A 41 -1.12 -11.79 -8.95
N SER A 42 -2.15 -12.41 -8.38
CA SER A 42 -3.07 -13.28 -9.11
C SER A 42 -4.14 -12.54 -9.91
N VAL A 43 -4.24 -11.20 -9.80
CA VAL A 43 -5.21 -10.41 -10.55
C VAL A 43 -4.93 -10.48 -12.05
N PRO A 44 -5.87 -10.96 -12.89
CA PRO A 44 -5.61 -11.14 -14.31
C PRO A 44 -5.57 -9.79 -15.06
N PRO A 45 -4.88 -9.73 -16.22
CA PRO A 45 -4.95 -8.60 -17.13
C PRO A 45 -6.40 -8.27 -17.52
N GLN A 46 -6.78 -7.00 -17.47
CA GLN A 46 -8.15 -6.56 -17.82
C GLN A 46 -8.17 -5.07 -18.20
N GLN A 47 -9.22 -4.64 -18.90
CA GLN A 47 -9.47 -3.20 -19.07
C GLN A 47 -10.07 -2.64 -17.77
N ALA A 48 -9.56 -1.50 -17.31
CA ALA A 48 -10.14 -0.81 -16.17
C ALA A 48 -11.20 0.19 -16.66
N ALA A 49 -12.37 0.17 -16.02
CA ALA A 49 -13.41 1.17 -16.25
C ALA A 49 -12.95 2.54 -15.73
N ALA A 50 -12.92 3.57 -16.57
CA ALA A 50 -12.51 4.92 -16.19
C ALA A 50 -13.42 5.50 -15.07
N GLU A 51 -14.66 5.03 -15.04
CA GLU A 51 -15.71 5.40 -14.09
C GLU A 51 -15.34 5.02 -12.65
N ALA A 52 -14.52 3.96 -12.46
CA ALA A 52 -14.11 3.46 -11.16
C ALA A 52 -13.30 4.49 -10.35
N ALA A 53 -12.67 5.46 -11.01
CA ALA A 53 -11.93 6.56 -10.39
C ALA A 53 -12.45 7.93 -10.81
N SER A 54 -13.69 8.03 -11.32
CA SER A 54 -14.24 9.27 -11.93
C SER A 54 -14.09 10.52 -11.07
N GLY A 55 -14.34 10.43 -9.77
CA GLY A 55 -14.13 11.55 -8.83
C GLY A 55 -12.67 12.02 -8.80
N PHE A 56 -11.74 11.09 -8.60
CA PHE A 56 -10.30 11.39 -8.57
C PHE A 56 -9.79 11.94 -9.90
N VAL A 57 -10.26 11.37 -11.02
CA VAL A 57 -9.90 11.83 -12.38
C VAL A 57 -10.38 13.26 -12.61
N ARG A 58 -11.62 13.57 -12.22
CA ARG A 58 -12.17 14.93 -12.30
C ARG A 58 -11.39 15.91 -11.45
N ASP A 59 -11.04 15.54 -10.22
CA ASP A 59 -10.32 16.41 -9.28
C ASP A 59 -8.88 16.71 -9.77
N LEU A 60 -8.31 15.84 -10.61
CA LEU A 60 -7.05 16.08 -11.34
C LEU A 60 -7.21 16.95 -12.61
N GLY A 61 -8.42 17.37 -12.96
CA GLY A 61 -8.70 18.16 -14.16
C GLY A 61 -8.66 17.35 -15.47
N LEU A 62 -8.82 16.03 -15.40
CA LEU A 62 -8.79 15.15 -16.56
C LEU A 62 -10.21 14.78 -17.03
N ALA A 63 -10.37 14.63 -18.35
CA ALA A 63 -11.59 14.06 -18.92
C ALA A 63 -11.53 12.53 -18.87
N ALA A 64 -12.47 11.90 -18.17
CA ALA A 64 -12.50 10.45 -17.95
C ALA A 64 -12.58 9.66 -19.27
N GLU A 65 -13.32 10.16 -20.27
CA GLU A 65 -13.46 9.46 -21.56
C GLU A 65 -12.13 9.35 -22.34
N LYS A 66 -11.12 10.16 -21.99
CA LYS A 66 -9.79 10.18 -22.62
C LYS A 66 -8.75 9.39 -21.84
N LEU A 67 -9.16 8.69 -20.77
CA LEU A 67 -8.28 7.94 -19.89
C LEU A 67 -8.46 6.43 -20.10
N ALA A 68 -7.98 5.93 -21.24
CA ALA A 68 -7.88 4.49 -21.47
C ALA A 68 -6.79 3.89 -20.56
N PHE A 69 -7.12 2.80 -19.87
CA PHE A 69 -6.19 2.08 -19.00
C PHE A 69 -6.40 0.56 -19.04
N SER A 70 -5.33 -0.16 -19.36
CA SER A 70 -5.29 -1.62 -19.32
C SER A 70 -4.43 -2.08 -18.14
N PHE A 71 -5.05 -2.77 -17.19
CA PHE A 71 -4.37 -3.37 -16.06
C PHE A 71 -3.51 -4.56 -16.51
N ARG A 72 -2.30 -4.64 -15.95
CA ARG A 72 -1.42 -5.81 -15.99
C ARG A 72 -1.00 -6.19 -14.57
N PRO A 73 -0.81 -7.49 -14.26
CA PRO A 73 -0.29 -7.93 -12.98
C PRO A 73 0.99 -7.17 -12.60
N PRO A 74 1.22 -6.87 -11.32
CA PRO A 74 2.38 -6.08 -10.90
C PRO A 74 3.69 -6.80 -11.24
N GLU A 75 4.70 -6.01 -11.62
CA GLU A 75 6.03 -6.55 -11.89
C GLU A 75 6.70 -7.01 -10.59
N VAL A 76 6.44 -6.31 -9.48
CA VAL A 76 6.96 -6.62 -8.16
C VAL A 76 5.89 -6.36 -7.11
N VAL A 77 5.75 -7.27 -6.16
CA VAL A 77 5.07 -7.06 -4.89
C VAL A 77 6.04 -7.45 -3.80
N ARG A 78 6.44 -6.50 -2.95
CA ARG A 78 7.42 -6.72 -1.89
C ARG A 78 7.03 -6.05 -0.58
N LEU A 79 7.41 -6.68 0.52
CA LEU A 79 7.38 -6.09 1.85
C LEU A 79 8.32 -4.87 1.91
N ALA A 80 7.86 -3.81 2.56
CA ALA A 80 8.56 -2.55 2.73
C ALA A 80 8.31 -1.97 4.14
N GLY A 81 8.80 -0.75 4.37
CA GLY A 81 8.57 0.00 5.60
C GLY A 81 9.23 -0.61 6.84
N SER A 82 8.71 -0.23 8.01
CA SER A 82 9.27 -0.62 9.30
C SER A 82 9.24 -2.13 9.54
N HIS A 83 8.25 -2.83 8.98
CA HIS A 83 8.19 -4.29 9.07
C HIS A 83 9.36 -4.94 8.33
N ALA A 84 9.66 -4.51 7.09
CA ALA A 84 10.83 -5.00 6.35
C ALA A 84 12.16 -4.69 7.06
N ALA A 85 12.24 -3.55 7.75
CA ALA A 85 13.41 -3.14 8.51
C ALA A 85 13.54 -3.81 9.89
N GLY A 86 12.55 -4.60 10.33
CA GLY A 86 12.53 -5.18 11.68
C GLY A 86 12.31 -4.15 12.81
N ALA A 87 11.76 -2.98 12.47
CA ALA A 87 11.59 -1.82 13.35
C ALA A 87 10.12 -1.49 13.65
N VAL A 88 9.19 -2.41 13.38
CA VAL A 88 7.76 -2.24 13.71
C VAL A 88 7.54 -2.27 15.23
N THR A 89 6.65 -1.41 15.72
CA THR A 89 6.37 -1.21 17.15
C THR A 89 4.87 -1.29 17.43
N ARG A 90 4.51 -1.52 18.70
CA ARG A 90 3.12 -1.46 19.19
C ARG A 90 2.64 0.00 19.30
N PRO A 91 1.33 0.26 19.25
CA PRO A 91 0.22 -0.70 19.18
C PRO A 91 -0.04 -1.26 17.76
N ASP A 92 0.34 -0.52 16.72
CA ASP A 92 -0.04 -0.82 15.33
C ASP A 92 1.03 -1.66 14.63
N VAL A 93 0.84 -2.98 14.64
CA VAL A 93 1.68 -3.90 13.85
C VAL A 93 1.20 -3.88 12.40
N ALA A 94 1.68 -2.89 11.64
CA ALA A 94 1.40 -2.72 10.22
C ALA A 94 2.58 -3.15 9.35
N ALA A 95 2.27 -3.55 8.12
CA ALA A 95 3.24 -3.90 7.09
C ALA A 95 2.90 -3.17 5.79
N ASP A 96 3.91 -2.59 5.14
CA ASP A 96 3.74 -1.91 3.88
C ASP A 96 4.05 -2.86 2.72
N LEU A 97 3.16 -2.92 1.73
CA LEU A 97 3.41 -3.60 0.46
C LEU A 97 3.72 -2.59 -0.62
N LEU A 98 4.93 -2.67 -1.18
CA LEU A 98 5.27 -1.95 -2.39
C LEU A 98 4.83 -2.77 -3.61
N VAL A 99 3.95 -2.18 -4.41
CA VAL A 99 3.46 -2.74 -5.68
C VAL A 99 4.05 -1.92 -6.82
N ARG A 100 4.88 -2.55 -7.66
CA ARG A 100 5.46 -1.93 -8.87
C ARG A 100 4.59 -2.22 -10.08
N LEU A 101 4.03 -1.17 -10.66
CA LEU A 101 3.21 -1.25 -11.86
C LEU A 101 4.10 -1.50 -13.09
N PRO A 102 3.73 -2.39 -14.01
CA PRO A 102 4.49 -2.61 -15.25
C PRO A 102 4.48 -1.35 -16.14
N LYS A 103 5.60 -1.09 -16.81
CA LYS A 103 5.75 0.07 -17.72
C LYS A 103 4.74 0.04 -18.88
N GLU A 104 4.30 -1.15 -19.28
CA GLU A 104 3.34 -1.42 -20.36
C GLU A 104 1.94 -0.86 -20.06
N CYS A 105 1.64 -0.53 -18.81
CA CYS A 105 0.39 0.14 -18.43
C CYS A 105 0.39 1.64 -18.80
N PHE A 106 1.55 2.20 -19.13
CA PHE A 106 1.76 3.63 -19.31
C PHE A 106 2.23 3.98 -20.72
N HIS A 107 1.84 5.17 -21.16
CA HIS A 107 2.38 5.82 -22.34
C HIS A 107 3.50 6.78 -21.92
N GLU A 108 4.48 7.01 -22.79
CA GLU A 108 5.65 7.85 -22.49
C GLU A 108 5.31 9.26 -22.02
N LYS A 109 4.14 9.78 -22.44
CA LYS A 109 3.65 11.13 -22.11
C LYS A 109 2.74 11.18 -20.87
N ASP A 110 2.53 10.08 -20.15
CA ASP A 110 1.65 10.07 -18.99
C ASP A 110 2.22 10.84 -17.77
N PHE A 111 3.47 11.30 -17.83
CA PHE A 111 3.99 12.26 -16.86
C PHE A 111 3.34 13.64 -16.97
N LEU A 112 2.77 13.99 -18.13
CA LEU A 112 2.07 15.25 -18.35
C LEU A 112 0.66 15.22 -17.74
N ASN A 113 0.23 16.36 -17.23
CA ASN A 113 -1.17 16.63 -16.82
C ASN A 113 -1.75 15.56 -15.87
N HIS A 114 -0.95 15.07 -14.92
CA HIS A 114 -1.35 14.09 -13.91
C HIS A 114 -1.92 12.75 -14.42
N ARG A 115 -1.73 12.41 -15.69
CA ARG A 115 -2.25 11.16 -16.28
C ARG A 115 -1.71 9.92 -15.57
N TYR A 116 -0.44 9.94 -15.16
CA TYR A 116 0.18 8.89 -14.36
C TYR A 116 -0.57 8.67 -13.03
N HIS A 117 -0.91 9.74 -12.31
CA HIS A 117 -1.63 9.64 -11.03
C HIS A 117 -3.02 9.03 -11.22
N ALA A 118 -3.73 9.45 -12.27
CA ALA A 118 -5.03 8.91 -12.61
C ALA A 118 -4.97 7.40 -12.95
N LYS A 119 -4.01 6.99 -13.79
CA LYS A 119 -3.75 5.58 -14.10
C LYS A 119 -3.33 4.76 -12.88
N ARG A 120 -2.50 5.33 -12.00
CA ARG A 120 -2.11 4.69 -10.72
C ARG A 120 -3.32 4.48 -9.81
N CYS A 121 -4.26 5.43 -9.77
CA CYS A 121 -5.51 5.28 -9.02
C CYS A 121 -6.39 4.17 -9.62
N LEU A 122 -6.58 4.14 -10.95
CA LEU A 122 -7.30 3.07 -11.63
C LEU A 122 -6.69 1.69 -11.39
N TYR A 123 -5.36 1.60 -11.34
CA TYR A 123 -4.67 0.36 -10.97
C TYR A 123 -5.04 -0.11 -9.56
N LEU A 124 -5.10 0.80 -8.59
CA LEU A 124 -5.55 0.50 -7.24
C LEU A 124 -7.03 0.12 -7.20
N CYS A 125 -7.91 0.71 -8.01
CA CYS A 125 -9.32 0.30 -8.09
C CYS A 125 -9.48 -1.15 -8.54
N VAL A 126 -8.65 -1.60 -9.50
CA VAL A 126 -8.66 -3.00 -9.94
C VAL A 126 -8.18 -3.94 -8.83
N ILE A 127 -7.10 -3.59 -8.13
CA ILE A 127 -6.61 -4.34 -6.98
C ILE A 127 -7.66 -4.39 -5.87
N GLU A 128 -8.24 -3.24 -5.51
CA GLU A 128 -9.28 -3.13 -4.48
C GLU A 128 -10.43 -4.08 -4.76
N LYS A 129 -10.94 -4.10 -6.00
CA LYS A 129 -12.02 -4.99 -6.41
C LYS A 129 -11.68 -6.47 -6.15
N SER A 130 -10.46 -6.89 -6.50
CA SER A 130 -10.01 -8.26 -6.27
C SER A 130 -9.82 -8.58 -4.78
N LEU A 131 -9.28 -7.65 -4.00
CA LEU A 131 -9.11 -7.81 -2.56
C LEU A 131 -10.47 -7.94 -1.87
N ARG A 132 -11.44 -7.09 -2.22
CA ARG A 132 -12.81 -7.14 -1.67
C ARG A 132 -13.57 -8.42 -2.00
N SER A 133 -13.24 -9.09 -3.12
CA SER A 133 -13.86 -10.38 -3.47
C SER A 133 -13.26 -11.57 -2.72
N SER A 134 -12.12 -11.39 -2.05
CA SER A 134 -11.45 -12.47 -1.32
C SER A 134 -12.06 -12.65 0.08
N PRO A 135 -12.38 -13.89 0.51
CA PRO A 135 -12.85 -14.15 1.87
C PRO A 135 -11.77 -13.93 2.93
N LEU A 136 -10.50 -13.83 2.52
CA LEU A 136 -9.36 -13.54 3.39
C LEU A 136 -9.28 -12.07 3.81
N ILE A 137 -10.12 -11.20 3.23
CA ILE A 137 -10.05 -9.76 3.45
C ILE A 137 -11.33 -9.26 4.11
N ARG A 138 -11.24 -8.94 5.40
CA ARG A 138 -12.35 -8.37 6.16
C ARG A 138 -12.73 -6.95 5.72
N LYS A 139 -11.75 -6.09 5.46
CA LYS A 139 -11.98 -4.68 5.12
C LYS A 139 -10.88 -4.10 4.23
N VAL A 140 -11.29 -3.27 3.28
CA VAL A 140 -10.40 -2.38 2.53
C VAL A 140 -10.89 -0.94 2.67
N SER A 141 -9.99 0.00 2.92
CA SER A 141 -10.28 1.44 2.95
C SER A 141 -9.24 2.24 2.20
N TRP A 142 -9.68 3.33 1.56
CA TRP A 142 -8.79 4.28 0.89
C TRP A 142 -8.15 5.23 1.89
N SER A 143 -6.90 5.61 1.61
CA SER A 143 -6.13 6.64 2.32
C SER A 143 -5.15 7.30 1.35
N THR A 144 -4.32 8.19 1.84
CA THR A 144 -3.27 8.88 1.09
C THR A 144 -1.90 8.59 1.70
N PHE A 145 -0.90 8.35 0.86
CA PHE A 145 0.46 8.16 1.33
C PHE A 145 1.02 9.50 1.83
N GLN A 146 1.31 9.60 3.13
CA GLN A 146 1.88 10.80 3.77
C GLN A 146 1.05 12.06 3.50
N ASP A 147 -0.29 11.94 3.59
CA ASP A 147 -1.25 13.03 3.38
C ASP A 147 -1.14 13.74 2.01
N GLU A 148 -0.48 13.10 1.03
CA GLU A 148 -0.42 13.61 -0.34
C GLU A 148 -1.60 13.07 -1.15
N ALA A 149 -2.56 13.95 -1.43
CA ALA A 149 -3.81 13.65 -2.11
C ALA A 149 -3.63 12.93 -3.46
N ARG A 150 -2.55 13.21 -4.20
CA ARG A 150 -2.28 12.58 -5.52
C ARG A 150 -1.69 11.17 -5.41
N LYS A 151 -1.42 10.69 -4.20
CA LYS A 151 -0.84 9.37 -3.92
C LYS A 151 -1.81 8.52 -3.09
N PRO A 152 -2.97 8.13 -3.65
CA PRO A 152 -3.87 7.23 -2.94
C PRO A 152 -3.19 5.89 -2.64
N VAL A 153 -3.59 5.26 -1.55
CA VAL A 153 -3.18 3.93 -1.09
C VAL A 153 -4.39 3.17 -0.53
N LEU A 154 -4.25 1.85 -0.43
CA LEU A 154 -5.24 0.98 0.18
C LEU A 154 -4.72 0.54 1.55
N HIS A 155 -5.52 0.76 2.59
CA HIS A 155 -5.37 0.06 3.86
C HIS A 155 -6.18 -1.22 3.80
N VAL A 156 -5.52 -2.34 4.03
CA VAL A 156 -6.11 -3.68 3.94
C VAL A 156 -6.09 -4.30 5.33
N TYR A 157 -7.24 -4.79 5.75
CA TYR A 157 -7.43 -5.53 7.00
C TYR A 157 -7.89 -6.93 6.62
N PRO A 158 -6.96 -7.91 6.59
CA PRO A 158 -7.27 -9.31 6.42
C PRO A 158 -8.26 -9.82 7.47
#